data_AF-A0A2V7M9Y5-F1
#
_entry.id   AF-A0A2V7M9Y5-F1
#
_cell.length_a   1.000
_cell.length_b   1.000
_cell.length_c   1.000
_cell.angle_alpha   90.00
_cell.angle_beta   90.00
_cell.angle_gamma   90.00
#
_symmetry.space_group_name_H-M   'P 1'
#
loop_
_entity.id
_entity.type
_entity.pdbx_description
1 polymer ?
#
loop_
_entity_poly.entity_id
_entity_poly.type
_entity_poly.pdbx_seq_one_letter_code
_entity_poly.pdbx_strand_id
1 'polypeptide(L)' 'MRFALSGGVWLHRHKIHDEPMVHLVSSNKERLLELGRALGFQPRWLQYKPLKDPDTGIRVEAWHWDVWGEKLRLLDPT' A
#
# COMPACT_ATOMS: atom_id res chain seq x y z
N MET A 1 -7.50 -1.60 -6.46
CA MET A 1 -8.19 -2.13 -5.26
C MET A 1 -8.43 -3.64 -5.32
N ARG A 2 -9.14 -4.23 -6.31
CA ARG A 2 -9.40 -5.70 -6.36
C ARG A 2 -8.13 -6.56 -6.28
N PHE A 3 -7.07 -6.18 -6.98
CA PHE A 3 -5.77 -6.88 -6.88
C PHE A 3 -5.16 -6.84 -5.47
N ALA A 4 -5.40 -5.77 -4.70
CA ALA A 4 -4.99 -5.70 -3.31
C ALA A 4 -5.78 -6.70 -2.45
N LEU A 5 -7.10 -6.78 -2.68
CA LEU A 5 -8.02 -7.67 -1.96
C LEU A 5 -7.73 -9.16 -2.25
N SER A 6 -7.22 -9.49 -3.44
CA SER A 6 -6.76 -10.84 -3.78
C SER A 6 -5.36 -11.17 -3.23
N GLY A 7 -4.81 -10.35 -2.32
CA GLY A 7 -3.49 -10.56 -1.72
C GLY A 7 -2.30 -10.12 -2.59
N GLY A 8 -2.54 -9.40 -3.68
CA GLY A 8 -1.51 -8.67 -4.42
C GLY A 8 -1.14 -7.36 -3.71
N VAL A 9 -0.04 -6.73 -4.12
CA VAL A 9 0.25 -5.34 -3.71
C VAL A 9 -0.24 -4.41 -4.80
N TRP A 10 -1.23 -3.60 -4.47
CA TRP A 10 -1.69 -2.53 -5.35
C TRP A 10 -0.94 -1.24 -5.02
N LEU A 11 -0.28 -0.71 -6.04
CA LEU A 11 0.30 0.62 -6.01
C LEU A 11 -0.75 1.62 -6.51
N HIS A 12 -1.06 2.62 -5.68
CA HIS A 12 -1.97 3.70 -6.06
C HIS A 12 -1.27 5.05 -5.89
N ARG A 13 -1.01 5.74 -7.02
CA ARG A 13 -0.42 7.09 -7.03
C ARG A 13 -1.49 8.12 -6.69
N HIS A 14 -1.14 9.07 -5.84
CA HIS A 14 -2.00 10.17 -5.41
C HIS A 14 -1.19 11.45 -5.22
N LYS A 15 -1.89 12.57 -5.04
CA LYS A 15 -1.28 13.84 -4.64
C LYS A 15 -2.03 14.39 -3.43
N ILE A 16 -1.33 14.92 -2.45
CA ILE A 16 -1.93 15.65 -1.33
C ILE A 16 -1.24 17.01 -1.26
N HIS A 17 -2.02 18.10 -1.27
CA HIS A 17 -1.48 19.46 -1.37
C HIS A 17 -0.51 19.64 -2.55
N ASP A 18 -0.80 18.99 -3.68
CA ASP A 18 0.03 18.89 -4.89
C ASP A 18 1.37 18.13 -4.73
N GLU A 19 1.69 17.64 -3.52
CA GLU A 19 2.84 16.78 -3.29
C GLU A 19 2.55 15.33 -3.73
N PRO A 20 3.41 14.72 -4.59
CA PRO A 20 3.23 13.34 -5.02
C PRO A 20 3.37 12.35 -3.88
N MET A 21 2.55 11.31 -3.92
CA MET A 21 2.57 10.22 -2.95
C MET A 21 2.05 8.90 -3.53
N VAL A 22 2.33 7.79 -2.85
CA VAL A 22 1.87 6.46 -3.23
C VAL A 22 1.32 5.71 -2.03
N HIS A 23 0.13 5.13 -2.18
CA HIS A 23 -0.34 4.08 -1.28
C HIS A 23 0.10 2.72 -1.82
N LEU A 24 0.83 1.95 -1.02
CA LEU A 24 1.02 0.51 -1.25
C LEU A 24 0.02 -0.24 -0.36
N VAL A 25 -0.88 -1.00 -0.98
CA VAL A 25 -2.03 -1.59 -0.28
C VAL A 25 -2.18 -3.08 -0.59
N SER A 26 -2.49 -3.89 0.43
CA SER A 26 -2.79 -5.32 0.30
C SER A 26 -3.66 -5.80 1.45
N SER A 27 -4.50 -6.81 1.18
CA SER A 27 -5.14 -7.64 2.21
C SER A 27 -4.22 -8.73 2.76
N ASN A 28 -3.01 -8.87 2.23
CA ASN A 28 -1.99 -9.76 2.77
C ASN A 28 -0.92 -8.93 3.51
N LYS A 29 -0.95 -8.98 4.84
CA LYS A 29 -0.03 -8.22 5.70
C LYS A 29 1.42 -8.64 5.50
N GLU A 30 1.66 -9.94 5.46
CA GLU A 30 2.99 -10.54 5.38
C GLU A 30 3.70 -10.12 4.09
N ARG A 31 2.99 -10.12 2.97
CA ARG A 31 3.50 -9.65 1.67
C ARG A 31 3.85 -8.16 1.69
N LEU A 32 3.05 -7.33 2.36
CA LEU A 32 3.36 -5.90 2.54
C LEU A 32 4.58 -5.67 3.45
N LEU A 33 4.77 -6.51 4.46
CA LEU A 33 5.95 -6.49 5.32
C LEU A 33 7.21 -6.95 4.57
N GLU A 34 7.10 -7.99 3.74
CA GLU A 34 8.19 -8.45 2.86
C GLU A 34 8.64 -7.36 1.90
N LEU A 35 7.69 -6.74 1.20
CA LEU A 35 7.99 -5.60 0.32
C LEU A 35 8.57 -4.43 1.12
N GLY A 36 8.01 -4.12 2.29
CA GLY A 36 8.52 -3.09 3.18
C GLY A 36 9.98 -3.32 3.56
N ARG A 37 10.37 -4.56 3.88
CA ARG A 37 11.77 -4.90 4.16
C ARG A 37 12.68 -4.64 2.95
N ALA A 38 12.26 -5.02 1.74
CA ALA A 38 13.03 -4.78 0.52
C ALA A 38 13.21 -3.27 0.22
N LEU A 39 12.23 -2.45 0.59
CA LEU A 39 12.27 -0.98 0.44
C LEU A 39 12.90 -0.24 1.63
N GLY A 40 13.32 -0.96 2.68
CA GLY A 40 13.88 -0.38 3.91
C GLY A 40 12.84 0.34 4.78
N PHE A 41 11.57 -0.03 4.71
CA PHE A 41 10.50 0.47 5.57
C PHE A 41 10.46 -0.26 6.90
N GLN A 42 10.14 0.45 7.98
CA GLN A 42 10.04 -0.13 9.31
C GLN A 42 8.61 -0.63 9.56
N PRO A 43 8.40 -1.89 10.01
CA PRO A 43 7.08 -2.47 10.27
C PRO A 43 6.12 -1.60 11.08
N ARG A 44 6.65 -0.77 11.99
CA ARG A 44 5.87 0.14 12.84
C ARG A 44 5.18 1.29 12.09
N TRP A 45 5.56 1.61 10.85
CA TRP A 45 4.81 2.61 10.06
C TRP A 45 3.66 1.99 9.25
N LEU A 46 3.47 0.67 9.33
CA LEU A 46 2.40 -0.03 8.60
C LEU A 46 1.06 0.34 9.23
N GLN A 47 0.16 0.84 8.42
CA GLN A 47 -1.16 1.24 8.88
C GLN A 47 -2.17 0.11 8.63
N TYR A 48 -3.03 -0.18 9.61
CA TYR A 48 -4.20 -1.03 9.41
C TYR A 48 -5.38 -0.16 8.98
N LYS A 49 -5.94 -0.44 7.80
CA LYS A 49 -7.08 0.28 7.26
C LYS A 49 -7.88 -0.64 6.33
N PRO A 50 -9.00 -1.22 6.81
CA PRO A 50 -9.82 -2.11 5.99
C PRO A 50 -10.30 -1.47 4.70
N LEU A 51 -10.28 -2.24 3.62
CA LEU A 51 -10.84 -1.86 2.33
C LEU A 51 -12.28 -2.35 2.22
N LYS A 52 -13.15 -1.54 1.61
CA LYS A 52 -14.48 -1.99 1.23
C LYS A 52 -14.38 -2.77 -0.08
N ASP A 53 -14.77 -4.04 -0.07
CA ASP A 53 -14.87 -4.86 -1.26
C ASP A 53 -15.96 -4.27 -2.18
N PRO A 54 -15.63 -3.92 -3.44
CA PRO A 54 -16.61 -3.35 -4.37
C PRO A 54 -17.70 -4.34 -4.81
N ASP A 55 -17.42 -5.65 -4.74
CA ASP A 55 -18.31 -6.69 -5.25
C ASP A 55 -19.30 -7.14 -4.17
N THR A 56 -18.89 -7.15 -2.90
CA THR A 56 -19.73 -7.59 -1.76
C THR A 56 -20.15 -6.46 -0.82
N GLY A 57 -19.46 -5.31 -0.86
CA GLY A 57 -19.67 -4.20 0.07
C GLY A 57 -19.12 -4.43 1.49
N ILE A 58 -18.60 -5.62 1.78
CA ILE A 58 -18.03 -6.00 3.08
C ILE A 58 -16.63 -5.37 3.24
N ARG A 59 -16.26 -5.00 4.47
CA ARG A 59 -14.90 -4.54 4.76
C ARG A 59 -13.98 -5.74 4.98
N VAL A 60 -12.89 -5.79 4.24
CA VAL A 60 -11.83 -6.79 4.33
C VAL A 60 -10.61 -6.15 4.96
N GLU A 61 -9.93 -6.88 5.84
CA GLU A 61 -8.69 -6.44 6.46
C GLU A 61 -7.67 -6.06 5.38
N ALA A 62 -6.99 -4.94 5.60
CA ALA A 62 -5.97 -4.46 4.69
C ALA A 62 -4.97 -3.56 5.43
N TRP A 63 -3.76 -3.53 4.89
CA TRP A 63 -2.65 -2.74 5.40
C TRP A 63 -2.09 -1.83 4.32
N HIS A 64 -1.50 -0.73 4.76
CA HIS A 64 -1.15 0.41 3.92
C HIS A 64 0.24 0.93 4.30
N TRP A 65 1.05 1.26 3.29
CA TRP A 65 2.16 2.20 3.42
C TRP A 65 1.86 3.45 2.62
N ASP A 66 2.04 4.60 3.26
CA ASP A 66 2.00 5.90 2.59
C ASP A 66 3.45 6.31 2.29
N VAL A 67 3.79 6.36 1.01
CA VAL A 67 5.16 6.60 0.54
C VAL A 67 5.23 7.96 -0.15
N TRP A 68 6.20 8.77 0.24
CA TRP A 68 6.32 10.17 -0.16
C TRP A 68 7.79 10.56 -0.35
N GLY A 69 7.99 11.72 -0.96
CA GLY A 69 9.31 12.35 -1.11
C GLY A 69 10.32 11.43 -1.79
N GLU A 70 11.55 11.40 -1.26
CA GLU A 70 12.65 10.65 -1.86
C GLU A 70 12.40 9.15 -1.98
N LYS A 71 11.53 8.58 -1.13
CA LYS A 71 11.20 7.15 -1.14
C LYS A 71 10.35 6.75 -2.34
N LEU A 72 9.73 7.70 -3.04
CA LEU A 72 9.02 7.42 -4.30
C LEU A 72 9.96 6.89 -5.38
N ARG A 73 11.22 7.33 -5.41
CA ARG A 73 12.24 6.86 -6.37
C ARG A 73 12.50 5.36 -6.28
N LEU A 74 12.21 4.74 -5.12
CA LEU A 74 12.35 3.29 -4.93
C LEU A 74 11.24 2.49 -5.62
N LEU A 75 10.20 3.16 -6.11
CA LEU A 75 8.99 2.54 -6.69
C LEU A 75 8.87 2.80 -8.20
N ASP A 76 9.84 3.47 -8.79
CA ASP A 76 9.90 3.66 -10.24
C ASP A 76 10.67 2.49 -10.87
N PRO A 77 10.21 1.97 -12.02
CA PRO A 77 10.93 0.92 -12.72
C PRO A 77 12.29 1.46 -13.18
N THR A 78 13.36 0.78 -12.78
CA THR A 78 14.71 0.92 -13.37
C THR A 78 14.71 0.64 -14.86
#